data_AF-A0A2V8P8U6-F1
#
_entry.id   AF-A0A2V8P8U6-F1
#
_cell.length_a   1.000
_cell.length_b   1.000
_cell.length_c   1.000
_cell.angle_alpha   90.00
_cell.angle_beta   90.00
_cell.angle_gamma   90.00
#
_symmetry.space_group_name_H-M   'P 1'
#
loop_
_entity.id
_entity.type
_entity.pdbx_description
1 polymer ?
#
loop_
_entity_poly.entity_id
_entity_poly.type
_entity_poly.pdbx_seq_one_letter_code
_entity_poly.pdbx_strand_id
1 'polypeptide(L)'
;PTMLRLALIENLRRVGTTMAAGRIDHDRADYWADQITEIADKDPKSLIITVAEMTRSSPKLSSSFVAELDRRLQGQGSGLALALTWIEQRLSEGGLTIKKLVQSENQQQAADQVSISNSIGSLRLLGLTDWRDFVESTSAVETVLRGDPGRTYGKMDFATRDRYRHVIERISRRADIPEQMVAGKAIELAREAFAQEETNRSAHVGFYLVDKGVPLLERKSGIRQSAGQAFRRAFGRFPLVPYAGTIGLITTLLSASLLCSTYSAGTSGGMLVLLGIVSLLSFSYLATAIVNCLAILLAAADALPRMDFSEGIPAGSRTLVVIPTMLTSAKNVEDLAEALEVRFLANRDSNLHFALLTDFRDAIRESLPEDEALLRLATARIEALNERYAEEKSDTFFLLHRPRRWNPQERTWMGYERKRGKLADLNAMLRSGPNAKEADRFALVVGRTGILSGVKYVITLDTDTQLPRGAARQMVGALSHPLNRAQYDTTLQRVSEGYGILQPRVAVSLPGTNRSRYARMFGNEPGIDPKASTTWTPSNGRSRIVCLTI
;
A
#
# COMPACT_ATOMS: atom_id res chain seq x y z
N PRO A 1 8.11 17.77 -0.99
CA PRO A 1 7.03 18.06 -1.98
C PRO A 1 5.84 18.86 -1.42
N THR A 2 5.17 18.37 -0.38
CA THR A 2 3.91 18.94 0.11
C THR A 2 4.07 20.38 0.62
N MET A 3 5.13 20.66 1.38
CA MET A 3 5.41 22.02 1.87
C MET A 3 5.69 23.01 0.73
N LEU A 4 6.41 22.58 -0.32
CA LEU A 4 6.65 23.41 -1.49
C LEU A 4 5.34 23.71 -2.24
N ARG A 5 4.47 22.70 -2.40
CA ARG A 5 3.13 22.92 -2.99
C ARG A 5 2.29 23.89 -2.16
N LEU A 6 2.31 23.75 -0.84
CA LEU A 6 1.60 24.66 0.06
C LEU A 6 2.10 26.09 -0.07
N ALA A 7 3.43 26.29 -0.10
CA ALA A 7 4.03 27.60 -0.28
C ALA A 7 3.63 28.26 -1.62
N LEU A 8 3.58 27.47 -2.71
CA LEU A 8 3.15 27.97 -4.02
C LEU A 8 1.64 28.30 -4.05
N ILE A 9 0.81 27.48 -3.41
CA ILE A 9 -0.64 27.74 -3.28
C ILE A 9 -0.87 29.03 -2.45
N GLU A 10 -0.12 29.21 -1.36
CA GLU A 10 -0.21 30.42 -0.55
C GLU A 10 0.24 31.66 -1.33
N ASN A 11 1.28 31.54 -2.17
CA ASN A 11 1.68 32.61 -3.07
C ASN A 11 0.58 32.96 -4.08
N LEU A 12 -0.07 31.96 -4.69
CA LEU A 12 -1.22 32.17 -5.59
C LEU A 12 -2.40 32.82 -4.87
N ARG A 13 -2.69 32.41 -3.62
CA ARG A 13 -3.72 33.04 -2.79
C ARG A 13 -3.41 34.52 -2.59
N ARG A 14 -2.18 34.85 -2.20
CA ARG A 14 -1.73 36.24 -1.99
C ARG A 14 -1.92 37.09 -3.25
N VAL A 15 -1.44 36.62 -4.40
CA VAL A 15 -1.59 37.35 -5.67
C VAL A 15 -3.08 37.48 -6.05
N GLY A 16 -3.85 36.39 -5.91
CA GLY A 16 -5.29 36.40 -6.19
C GLY A 16 -6.07 37.38 -5.31
N THR A 17 -5.72 37.52 -4.04
CA THR A 17 -6.35 38.52 -3.16
C THR A 17 -6.02 39.97 -3.58
N THR A 18 -4.79 40.24 -4.01
CA THR A 18 -4.41 41.56 -4.52
C THR A 18 -5.14 41.88 -5.83
N MET A 19 -5.19 40.93 -6.76
CA MET A 19 -5.90 41.09 -8.03
C MET A 19 -7.40 41.29 -7.82
N ALA A 20 -8.03 40.55 -6.89
CA ALA A 20 -9.45 40.72 -6.58
C ALA A 20 -9.74 42.12 -6.01
N ALA A 21 -8.88 42.65 -5.14
CA ALA A 21 -9.00 44.01 -4.64
C ALA A 21 -8.83 45.05 -5.75
N GLY A 22 -7.82 44.89 -6.61
CA GLY A 22 -7.61 45.76 -7.78
C GLY A 22 -8.78 45.71 -8.76
N ARG A 23 -9.41 44.53 -8.94
CA ARG A 23 -10.59 44.37 -9.80
C ARG A 23 -11.80 45.14 -9.29
N ILE A 24 -12.04 45.19 -7.98
CA ILE A 24 -13.12 45.99 -7.39
C ILE A 24 -12.91 47.49 -7.70
N ASP A 25 -11.67 47.97 -7.61
CA ASP A 25 -11.34 49.35 -7.92
C ASP A 25 -11.42 49.64 -9.43
N HIS A 26 -11.05 48.69 -10.28
CA HIS A 26 -11.25 48.76 -11.73
C HIS A 26 -12.73 48.83 -12.11
N ASP A 27 -13.57 47.94 -11.56
CA ASP A 27 -15.01 47.92 -11.84
C ASP A 27 -15.70 49.24 -11.37
N ARG A 28 -15.17 49.88 -10.32
CA ARG A 28 -15.61 51.22 -9.89
C ARG A 28 -15.19 52.32 -10.86
N ALA A 29 -13.98 52.24 -11.41
CA ALA A 29 -13.53 53.16 -12.44
C ALA A 29 -14.36 53.01 -13.72
N ASP A 30 -14.66 51.78 -14.12
CA ASP A 30 -15.55 51.46 -15.24
C ASP A 30 -16.94 52.07 -15.04
N TYR A 31 -17.55 51.87 -13.85
CA TYR A 31 -18.84 52.46 -13.53
C TYR A 31 -18.88 53.98 -13.72
N TRP A 32 -17.88 54.69 -13.18
CA TRP A 32 -17.83 56.15 -13.32
C TRP A 32 -17.50 56.58 -14.75
N ALA A 33 -16.59 55.87 -15.44
CA ALA A 33 -16.28 56.14 -16.83
C ALA A 33 -17.54 56.00 -17.72
N ASP A 34 -18.34 54.95 -17.51
CA ASP A 34 -19.59 54.71 -18.23
C ASP A 34 -20.62 55.81 -17.96
N GLN A 35 -20.82 56.18 -16.69
CA GLN A 35 -21.74 57.27 -16.32
C GLN A 35 -21.33 58.61 -16.92
N ILE A 36 -20.03 58.95 -16.87
CA ILE A 36 -19.53 60.22 -17.40
C ILE A 36 -19.62 60.23 -18.93
N THR A 37 -19.32 59.12 -19.61
CA THR A 37 -19.40 59.01 -21.08
C THR A 37 -20.85 59.05 -21.57
N GLU A 38 -21.75 58.31 -20.93
CA GLU A 38 -23.18 58.28 -21.29
C GLU A 38 -23.83 59.66 -21.13
N ILE A 39 -23.49 60.39 -20.08
CA ILE A 39 -24.01 61.74 -19.82
C ILE A 39 -23.33 62.76 -20.74
N ALA A 40 -22.07 62.58 -21.10
CA ALA A 40 -21.41 63.40 -22.12
C ALA A 40 -22.14 63.32 -23.47
N ASP A 41 -22.61 62.13 -23.86
CA ASP A 41 -23.30 61.90 -25.12
C ASP A 41 -24.76 62.37 -25.10
N LYS A 42 -25.47 62.15 -23.98
CA LYS A 42 -26.92 62.42 -23.89
C LYS A 42 -27.28 63.80 -23.34
N ASP A 43 -26.52 64.32 -22.37
CA ASP A 43 -26.78 65.61 -21.72
C ASP A 43 -25.48 66.27 -21.17
N PRO A 44 -24.71 66.96 -22.04
CA PRO A 44 -23.44 67.58 -21.65
C PRO A 44 -23.54 68.58 -20.48
N LYS A 45 -24.72 69.16 -20.23
CA LYS A 45 -24.93 70.13 -19.14
C LYS A 45 -24.94 69.46 -17.77
N SER A 46 -25.33 68.20 -17.70
CA SER A 46 -25.37 67.40 -16.47
C SER A 46 -24.03 66.75 -16.11
N LEU A 47 -23.03 66.83 -16.99
CA LEU A 47 -21.71 66.22 -16.79
C LEU A 47 -20.97 66.73 -15.53
N ILE A 48 -21.13 68.02 -15.21
CA ILE A 48 -20.56 68.63 -14.00
C ILE A 48 -21.18 67.99 -12.74
N ILE A 49 -22.46 67.65 -12.78
CA ILE A 49 -23.18 67.03 -11.65
C ILE A 49 -22.62 65.63 -11.40
N THR A 50 -22.43 64.83 -12.45
CA THR A 50 -21.87 63.47 -12.37
C THR A 50 -20.43 63.47 -11.86
N VAL A 51 -19.58 64.39 -12.36
CA VAL A 51 -18.20 64.54 -11.85
C VAL A 51 -18.20 65.01 -10.39
N ALA A 52 -19.15 65.86 -9.99
CA ALA A 52 -19.33 66.27 -8.60
C ALA A 52 -19.87 65.15 -7.70
N GLU A 53 -20.68 64.23 -8.22
CA GLU A 53 -21.15 63.03 -7.51
C GLU A 53 -20.00 62.02 -7.32
N MET A 54 -19.20 61.77 -8.36
CA MET A 54 -17.98 60.98 -8.26
C MET A 54 -17.04 61.57 -7.19
N THR A 55 -16.81 62.89 -7.24
CA THR A 55 -16.00 63.62 -6.27
C THR A 55 -16.53 63.45 -4.84
N ARG A 56 -17.86 63.57 -4.65
CA ARG A 56 -18.52 63.40 -3.35
C ARG A 56 -18.41 61.98 -2.81
N SER A 57 -18.44 60.97 -3.70
CA SER A 57 -18.27 59.57 -3.32
C SER A 57 -16.88 59.22 -2.79
N SER A 58 -15.90 60.13 -2.96
CA SER A 58 -14.51 60.00 -2.46
C SER A 58 -13.89 58.63 -2.76
N PRO A 59 -13.81 58.21 -4.03
CA PRO A 59 -13.25 56.92 -4.39
C PRO A 59 -11.78 56.84 -3.95
N LYS A 60 -11.34 55.65 -3.54
CA LYS A 60 -9.91 55.40 -3.30
C LYS A 60 -9.18 55.50 -4.63
N LEU A 61 -8.28 56.47 -4.76
CA LEU A 61 -7.44 56.68 -5.94
C LEU A 61 -6.30 55.65 -5.98
N SER A 62 -6.64 54.36 -6.06
CA SER A 62 -5.66 53.30 -6.26
C SER A 62 -5.07 53.34 -7.68
N SER A 63 -3.95 52.66 -7.89
CA SER A 63 -3.32 52.56 -9.22
C SER A 63 -4.27 51.96 -10.24
N SER A 64 -5.04 50.92 -9.87
CA SER A 64 -6.03 50.28 -10.73
C SER A 64 -7.19 51.20 -11.10
N PHE A 65 -7.72 51.98 -10.14
CA PHE A 65 -8.79 52.95 -10.41
C PHE A 65 -8.34 54.06 -11.36
N VAL A 66 -7.19 54.68 -11.08
CA VAL A 66 -6.68 55.81 -11.87
C VAL A 66 -6.25 55.35 -13.27
N ALA A 67 -5.60 54.18 -13.38
CA ALA A 67 -5.17 53.67 -14.68
C ALA A 67 -6.34 53.34 -15.60
N GLU A 68 -7.42 52.76 -15.07
CA GLU A 68 -8.58 52.44 -15.88
C GLU A 68 -9.39 53.68 -16.27
N LEU A 69 -9.56 54.61 -15.34
CA LEU A 69 -10.30 55.85 -15.61
C LEU A 69 -9.55 56.75 -16.61
N ASP A 70 -8.21 56.84 -16.52
CA ASP A 70 -7.37 57.51 -17.52
C ASP A 70 -7.51 56.83 -18.89
N ARG A 71 -7.39 55.50 -18.95
CA ARG A 71 -7.52 54.71 -20.18
C ARG A 71 -8.88 54.91 -20.87
N ARG A 72 -9.97 55.02 -20.12
CA ARG A 72 -11.34 55.16 -20.66
C ARG A 72 -11.64 56.60 -21.12
N LEU A 73 -11.18 57.61 -20.39
CA LEU A 73 -11.52 59.01 -20.64
C LEU A 73 -10.52 59.73 -21.57
N GLN A 74 -9.31 59.21 -21.71
CA GLN A 74 -8.28 59.82 -22.56
C GLN A 74 -8.68 59.77 -24.04
N GLY A 75 -8.70 60.94 -24.69
CA GLY A 75 -8.98 61.08 -26.13
C GLY A 75 -10.46 61.19 -26.52
N GLN A 76 -11.40 61.20 -25.58
CA GLN A 76 -12.84 61.21 -25.86
C GLN A 76 -13.52 62.61 -25.85
N GLY A 77 -12.74 63.70 -25.80
CA GLY A 77 -13.25 65.07 -25.99
C GLY A 77 -13.03 66.02 -24.79
N SER A 78 -13.25 67.32 -25.01
CA SER A 78 -12.96 68.40 -24.03
C SER A 78 -13.85 68.39 -22.80
N GLY A 79 -15.07 67.84 -22.88
CA GLY A 79 -15.98 67.71 -21.74
C GLY A 79 -15.51 66.70 -20.69
N LEU A 80 -14.82 65.64 -21.12
CA LEU A 80 -14.33 64.57 -20.26
C LEU A 80 -13.01 64.93 -19.54
N ALA A 81 -12.35 66.00 -19.99
CA ALA A 81 -11.13 66.53 -19.37
C ALA A 81 -11.34 67.01 -17.92
N LEU A 82 -12.58 67.39 -17.54
CA LEU A 82 -12.89 67.85 -16.18
C LEU A 82 -12.67 66.77 -15.11
N ALA A 83 -13.02 65.52 -15.42
CA ALA A 83 -12.81 64.40 -14.50
C ALA A 83 -11.32 64.08 -14.33
N LEU A 84 -10.55 64.08 -15.44
CA LEU A 84 -9.10 63.86 -15.41
C LEU A 84 -8.36 65.00 -14.70
N THR A 85 -8.76 66.25 -14.92
CA THR A 85 -8.19 67.43 -14.26
C THR A 85 -8.41 67.37 -12.74
N TRP A 86 -9.60 66.94 -12.30
CA TRP A 86 -9.88 66.75 -10.88
C TRP A 86 -9.01 65.66 -10.25
N ILE A 87 -8.82 64.52 -10.92
CA ILE A 87 -7.94 63.44 -10.45
C ILE A 87 -6.50 63.95 -10.38
N GLU A 88 -6.03 64.66 -11.40
CA GLU A 88 -4.67 65.21 -11.43
C GLU A 88 -4.45 66.21 -10.28
N GLN A 89 -5.43 67.08 -10.00
CA GLN A 89 -5.38 68.00 -8.87
C GLN A 89 -5.37 67.26 -7.53
N ARG A 90 -6.21 66.23 -7.36
CA ARG A 90 -6.22 65.41 -6.12
C ARG A 90 -4.95 64.59 -5.91
N LEU A 91 -4.37 64.05 -6.98
CA LEU A 91 -3.10 63.33 -6.90
C LEU A 91 -1.94 64.29 -6.59
N SER A 92 -1.99 65.53 -7.10
CA SER A 92 -0.97 66.55 -6.83
C SER A 92 -0.92 66.96 -5.36
N GLU A 93 -2.06 66.97 -4.65
CA GLU A 93 -2.12 67.18 -3.19
C GLU A 93 -1.30 66.13 -2.41
N GLY A 94 -1.13 64.93 -2.98
CA GLY A 94 -0.33 63.83 -2.43
C GLY A 94 1.04 63.63 -3.10
N GLY A 95 1.47 64.53 -4.00
CA GLY A 95 2.74 64.41 -4.73
C GLY A 95 2.80 63.25 -5.75
N LEU A 96 1.65 62.77 -6.22
CA LEU A 96 1.52 61.71 -7.21
C LEU A 96 1.06 62.27 -8.56
N THR A 97 1.31 61.53 -9.63
CA THR A 97 0.84 61.85 -10.99
C THR A 97 0.15 60.66 -11.61
N ILE A 98 -0.80 60.93 -12.52
CA ILE A 98 -1.53 59.88 -13.26
C ILE A 98 -0.54 58.94 -13.95
N LYS A 99 0.45 59.48 -14.67
CA LYS A 99 1.51 58.70 -15.34
C LYS A 99 2.25 57.74 -14.41
N LYS A 100 2.56 58.17 -13.17
CA LYS A 100 3.25 57.33 -12.19
C LYS A 100 2.36 56.19 -11.69
N LEU A 101 1.06 56.44 -11.48
CA LEU A 101 0.10 55.40 -11.08
C LEU A 101 -0.19 54.40 -12.20
N VAL A 102 -0.34 54.86 -13.44
CA VAL A 102 -0.47 54.00 -14.62
C VAL A 102 0.77 53.11 -14.79
N GLN A 103 1.97 53.68 -14.66
CA GLN A 103 3.21 52.90 -14.73
C GLN A 103 3.30 51.87 -13.59
N SER A 104 2.92 52.26 -12.36
CA SER A 104 2.88 51.36 -11.21
C SER A 104 1.90 50.20 -11.42
N GLU A 105 0.72 50.47 -12.00
CA GLU A 105 -0.28 49.44 -12.29
C GLU A 105 0.24 48.44 -13.32
N ASN A 106 0.80 48.93 -14.43
CA ASN A 106 1.37 48.05 -15.46
C ASN A 106 2.52 47.18 -14.91
N GLN A 107 3.37 47.75 -14.06
CA GLN A 107 4.43 46.99 -13.38
C GLN A 107 3.87 45.93 -12.44
N GLN A 108 2.82 46.27 -11.67
CA GLN A 108 2.17 45.35 -10.75
C GLN A 108 1.49 44.20 -11.49
N GLN A 109 0.72 44.49 -12.55
CA GLN A 109 0.07 43.48 -13.38
C GLN A 109 1.09 42.55 -14.06
N ALA A 110 2.20 43.08 -14.58
CA ALA A 110 3.28 42.28 -15.15
C ALA A 110 3.93 41.37 -14.09
N ALA A 111 4.19 41.89 -12.89
CA ALA A 111 4.75 41.11 -11.78
C ALA A 111 3.79 39.99 -11.33
N ASP A 112 2.49 40.29 -11.23
CA ASP A 112 1.46 39.33 -10.85
C ASP A 112 1.31 38.23 -11.91
N GLN A 113 1.31 38.58 -13.20
CA GLN A 113 1.27 37.62 -14.30
C GLN A 113 2.46 36.66 -14.27
N VAL A 114 3.68 37.18 -14.08
CA VAL A 114 4.89 36.35 -13.97
C VAL A 114 4.84 35.47 -12.72
N SER A 115 4.39 36.01 -11.57
CA SER A 115 4.26 35.25 -10.32
C SER A 115 3.28 34.09 -10.46
N ILE A 116 2.11 34.31 -11.10
CA ILE A 116 1.11 33.27 -11.37
C ILE A 116 1.69 32.21 -12.30
N SER A 117 2.30 32.64 -13.43
CA SER A 117 2.90 31.73 -14.40
C SER A 117 3.98 30.84 -13.76
N ASN A 118 4.90 31.43 -12.99
CA ASN A 118 5.94 30.70 -12.27
C ASN A 118 5.36 29.77 -11.20
N SER A 119 4.31 30.19 -10.49
CA SER A 119 3.68 29.37 -9.46
C SER A 119 2.98 28.15 -10.05
N ILE A 120 2.24 28.33 -11.16
CA ILE A 120 1.57 27.25 -11.89
C ILE A 120 2.60 26.32 -12.52
N GLY A 121 3.63 26.87 -13.19
CA GLY A 121 4.72 26.09 -13.78
C GLY A 121 5.45 25.25 -12.73
N SER A 122 5.73 25.84 -11.56
CA SER A 122 6.35 25.13 -10.44
C SER A 122 5.43 24.06 -9.85
N LEU A 123 4.14 24.32 -9.70
CA LEU A 123 3.17 23.30 -9.25
C LEU A 123 3.10 22.12 -10.22
N ARG A 124 3.12 22.39 -11.53
CA ARG A 124 3.15 21.36 -12.56
C ARG A 124 4.46 20.56 -12.50
N LEU A 125 5.60 21.24 -12.35
CA LEU A 125 6.89 20.59 -12.17
C LEU A 125 6.87 19.66 -10.95
N LEU A 126 6.49 20.16 -9.78
CA LEU A 126 6.36 19.37 -8.55
C LEU A 126 5.36 18.21 -8.66
N GLY A 127 4.40 18.30 -9.60
CA GLY A 127 3.42 17.28 -9.92
C GLY A 127 3.96 16.17 -10.81
N LEU A 128 4.82 16.52 -11.77
CA LEU A 128 5.42 15.61 -12.75
C LEU A 128 6.73 14.97 -12.27
N THR A 129 7.43 15.58 -11.32
CA THR A 129 8.67 15.02 -10.76
C THR A 129 8.40 13.69 -10.05
N ASP A 130 9.14 12.65 -10.43
CA ASP A 130 9.23 11.44 -9.61
C ASP A 130 10.10 11.72 -8.38
N TRP A 131 9.43 11.94 -7.25
CA TRP A 131 10.09 12.22 -5.98
C TRP A 131 10.89 11.04 -5.44
N ARG A 132 10.59 9.81 -5.89
CA ARG A 132 11.34 8.62 -5.48
C ARG A 132 12.76 8.69 -6.04
N ASP A 133 12.87 8.90 -7.35
CA ASP A 133 14.15 9.01 -8.04
C ASP A 133 14.95 10.23 -7.60
N PHE A 134 14.28 11.36 -7.36
CA PHE A 134 14.93 12.57 -6.86
C PHE A 134 15.58 12.36 -5.48
N VAL A 135 14.85 11.75 -4.54
CA VAL A 135 15.39 11.49 -3.19
C VAL A 135 16.55 10.49 -3.26
N GLU A 136 16.43 9.45 -4.08
CA GLU A 136 17.48 8.43 -4.18
C GLU A 136 18.74 8.92 -4.88
N SER A 137 18.62 9.81 -5.87
CA SER A 137 19.78 10.38 -6.56
C SER A 137 20.54 11.41 -5.71
N THR A 138 19.87 12.09 -4.77
CA THR A 138 20.47 13.18 -3.99
C THR A 138 20.87 12.74 -2.57
N SER A 139 20.33 11.62 -2.07
CA SER A 139 20.58 11.17 -0.70
C SER A 139 21.98 10.57 -0.52
N ALA A 140 22.77 11.19 0.33
CA ALA A 140 24.06 10.64 0.75
C ALA A 140 23.90 9.31 1.52
N VAL A 141 22.81 9.15 2.27
CA VAL A 141 22.49 7.89 2.97
C VAL A 141 22.21 6.78 1.97
N GLU A 142 21.46 7.06 0.90
CA GLU A 142 21.22 6.10 -0.20
C GLU A 142 22.54 5.65 -0.83
N THR A 143 23.46 6.58 -1.08
CA THR A 143 24.78 6.28 -1.65
C THR A 143 25.58 5.33 -0.75
N VAL A 144 25.56 5.55 0.56
CA VAL A 144 26.23 4.66 1.53
C VAL A 144 25.57 3.28 1.57
N LEU A 145 24.23 3.21 1.60
CA LEU A 145 23.50 1.94 1.68
C LEU A 145 23.61 1.09 0.40
N ARG A 146 23.84 1.72 -0.75
CA ARG A 146 24.21 1.00 -1.99
C ARG A 146 25.54 0.26 -1.89
N GLY A 147 26.37 0.56 -0.90
CA GLY A 147 27.56 -0.19 -0.53
C GLY A 147 27.29 -1.54 0.17
N ASP A 148 26.03 -1.99 0.24
CA ASP A 148 25.62 -3.31 0.76
C ASP A 148 26.45 -4.43 0.11
N PRO A 149 27.14 -5.28 0.89
CA PRO A 149 28.08 -6.29 0.36
C PRO A 149 27.45 -7.20 -0.71
N GLY A 150 26.23 -7.67 -0.45
CA GLY A 150 25.48 -8.53 -1.38
C GLY A 150 24.78 -7.77 -2.52
N ARG A 151 24.97 -6.45 -2.65
CA ARG A 151 24.30 -5.56 -3.62
C ARG A 151 22.79 -5.77 -3.70
N THR A 152 22.18 -6.20 -2.60
CA THR A 152 20.74 -6.50 -2.54
C THR A 152 19.98 -5.21 -2.33
N TYR A 153 20.50 -4.29 -1.52
CA TYR A 153 19.84 -3.03 -1.17
C TYR A 153 19.29 -2.29 -2.40
N GLY A 154 20.10 -2.08 -3.44
CA GLY A 154 19.68 -1.36 -4.64
C GLY A 154 18.62 -2.08 -5.50
N LYS A 155 18.36 -3.36 -5.25
CA LYS A 155 17.34 -4.17 -5.92
C LYS A 155 16.05 -4.29 -5.11
N MET A 156 15.97 -3.63 -3.94
CA MET A 156 14.78 -3.65 -3.08
C MET A 156 13.75 -2.64 -3.55
N ASP A 157 12.48 -2.90 -3.24
CA ASP A 157 11.42 -1.95 -3.54
C ASP A 157 11.64 -0.62 -2.80
N PHE A 158 11.11 0.47 -3.37
CA PHE A 158 11.28 1.80 -2.80
C PHE A 158 10.80 1.86 -1.34
N ALA A 159 9.68 1.23 -1.02
CA ALA A 159 9.10 1.23 0.31
C ALA A 159 10.02 0.57 1.37
N THR A 160 10.71 -0.52 1.02
CA THR A 160 11.69 -1.16 1.90
C THR A 160 12.91 -0.26 2.10
N ARG A 161 13.44 0.30 1.01
CA ARG A 161 14.58 1.24 1.09
C ARG A 161 14.26 2.47 1.92
N ASP A 162 13.06 3.00 1.78
CA ASP A 162 12.56 4.16 2.52
C ASP A 162 12.41 3.87 4.02
N ARG A 163 11.86 2.71 4.36
CA ARG A 163 11.79 2.25 5.75
C ARG A 163 13.19 2.15 6.37
N TYR A 164 14.18 1.68 5.62
CA TYR A 164 15.56 1.57 6.10
C TYR A 164 16.14 2.96 6.38
N ARG A 165 15.90 3.93 5.49
CA ARG A 165 16.29 5.34 5.70
C ARG A 165 15.62 5.95 6.94
N HIS A 166 14.33 5.71 7.17
CA HIS A 166 13.65 6.16 8.39
C HIS A 166 14.19 5.51 9.67
N VAL A 167 14.65 4.26 9.62
CA VAL A 167 15.31 3.67 10.79
C VAL A 167 16.64 4.37 11.08
N ILE A 168 17.42 4.67 10.05
CA ILE A 168 18.68 5.40 10.18
C ILE A 168 18.44 6.78 10.78
N GLU A 169 17.47 7.53 10.26
CA GLU A 169 17.03 8.82 10.79
C GLU A 169 16.68 8.71 12.29
N ARG A 170 15.88 7.70 12.67
CA ARG A 170 15.50 7.45 14.07
C ARG A 170 16.69 7.17 14.97
N ILE A 171 17.67 6.39 14.50
CA ILE A 171 18.89 6.06 15.27
C ILE A 171 19.79 7.29 15.35
N SER A 172 19.99 8.01 14.24
CA SER A 172 20.77 9.25 14.15
C SER A 172 20.26 10.29 15.15
N ARG A 173 18.96 10.57 15.17
CA ARG A 173 18.34 11.51 16.13
C ARG A 173 18.51 11.12 17.60
N ARG A 174 18.60 9.82 17.90
CA ARG A 174 18.77 9.32 19.28
C ARG A 174 20.23 9.28 19.73
N ALA A 175 21.13 9.03 18.79
CA ALA A 175 22.57 8.97 19.01
C ALA A 175 23.26 10.33 18.90
N ASP A 176 22.56 11.33 18.34
CA ASP A 176 23.09 12.66 18.04
C ASP A 176 24.33 12.61 17.12
N ILE A 177 24.25 11.75 16.08
CA ILE A 177 25.31 11.61 15.06
C ILE A 177 24.71 11.70 13.65
N PRO A 178 25.47 12.12 12.63
CA PRO A 178 24.98 12.20 11.26
C PRO A 178 24.44 10.86 10.73
N GLU A 179 23.36 10.91 9.94
CA GLU A 179 22.72 9.73 9.35
C GLU A 179 23.69 8.88 8.51
N GLN A 180 24.60 9.52 7.78
CA GLN A 180 25.65 8.87 6.98
C GLN A 180 26.55 7.98 7.84
N MET A 181 26.87 8.40 9.07
CA MET A 181 27.70 7.62 9.99
C MET A 181 26.96 6.39 10.49
N VAL A 182 25.66 6.50 10.77
CA VAL A 182 24.83 5.35 11.15
C VAL A 182 24.74 4.35 10.00
N ALA A 183 24.51 4.84 8.78
CA ALA A 183 24.49 4.02 7.56
C ALA A 183 25.83 3.30 7.37
N GLY A 184 26.96 4.01 7.53
CA GLY A 184 28.30 3.43 7.44
C GLY A 184 28.52 2.31 8.45
N LYS A 185 28.16 2.54 9.72
CA LYS A 185 28.24 1.51 10.78
C LYS A 185 27.39 0.26 10.46
N ALA A 186 26.22 0.43 9.87
CA ALA A 186 25.37 -0.69 9.46
C ALA A 186 26.01 -1.50 8.31
N ILE A 187 26.63 -0.83 7.34
CA ILE A 187 27.35 -1.46 6.23
C ILE A 187 28.61 -2.19 6.71
N GLU A 188 29.36 -1.62 7.65
CA GLU A 188 30.51 -2.29 8.26
C GLU A 188 30.10 -3.61 8.92
N LEU A 189 29.03 -3.60 9.73
CA LEU A 189 28.53 -4.81 10.37
C LEU A 189 28.09 -5.86 9.34
N ALA A 190 27.41 -5.44 8.27
CA ALA A 190 27.05 -6.34 7.17
C ALA A 190 28.28 -6.90 6.45
N ARG A 191 29.32 -6.10 6.26
CA ARG A 191 30.58 -6.52 5.62
C ARG A 191 31.36 -7.52 6.49
N GLU A 192 31.42 -7.28 7.80
CA GLU A 192 32.01 -8.21 8.77
C GLU A 192 31.31 -9.57 8.73
N ALA A 193 29.97 -9.57 8.71
CA ALA A 193 29.18 -10.79 8.59
C ALA A 193 29.31 -11.48 7.22
N PHE A 194 29.34 -10.70 6.13
CA PHE A 194 29.53 -11.22 4.78
C PHE A 194 30.89 -11.92 4.61
N ALA A 195 31.94 -11.41 5.24
CA ALA A 195 33.27 -12.01 5.22
C ALA A 195 33.32 -13.37 5.95
N GLN A 196 32.42 -13.62 6.91
CA GLN A 196 32.31 -14.90 7.59
C GLN A 196 31.48 -15.89 6.77
N GLU A 197 30.30 -15.46 6.30
CA GLU A 197 29.38 -16.31 5.56
C GLU A 197 28.46 -15.46 4.66
N GLU A 198 28.70 -15.49 3.35
CA GLU A 198 27.95 -14.71 2.35
C GLU A 198 26.44 -15.03 2.33
N THR A 199 26.07 -16.28 2.56
CA THR A 199 24.67 -16.74 2.52
C THR A 199 23.87 -16.39 3.77
N ASN A 200 24.54 -15.89 4.82
CA ASN A 200 23.89 -15.59 6.08
C ASN A 200 23.03 -14.32 5.98
N ARG A 201 21.91 -14.28 6.70
CA ARG A 201 21.01 -13.11 6.73
C ARG A 201 21.71 -11.87 7.29
N SER A 202 22.66 -12.07 8.20
CA SER A 202 23.50 -11.01 8.77
C SER A 202 24.40 -10.33 7.73
N ALA A 203 24.69 -10.97 6.60
CA ALA A 203 25.51 -10.41 5.54
C ALA A 203 24.82 -9.27 4.75
N HIS A 204 23.53 -9.04 4.99
CA HIS A 204 22.75 -7.96 4.37
C HIS A 204 22.49 -6.82 5.37
N VAL A 205 22.65 -5.56 4.91
CA VAL A 205 22.47 -4.36 5.73
C VAL A 205 21.12 -4.28 6.44
N GLY A 206 20.05 -4.78 5.81
CA GLY A 206 18.71 -4.79 6.40
C GLY A 206 18.60 -5.53 7.73
N PHE A 207 19.47 -6.53 7.97
CA PHE A 207 19.48 -7.27 9.23
C PHE A 207 19.76 -6.36 10.44
N TYR A 208 20.61 -5.35 10.25
CA TYR A 208 20.97 -4.37 11.29
C TYR A 208 20.01 -3.18 11.37
N LEU A 209 19.07 -3.05 10.42
CA LEU A 209 18.12 -1.95 10.37
C LEU A 209 16.70 -2.36 10.77
N VAL A 210 16.24 -3.55 10.40
CA VAL A 210 14.85 -3.97 10.66
C VAL A 210 14.70 -5.30 11.39
N ASP A 211 15.82 -6.01 11.63
CA ASP A 211 15.81 -7.37 12.20
C ASP A 211 16.59 -7.44 13.53
N LYS A 212 16.97 -8.65 13.95
CA LYS A 212 17.69 -8.95 15.21
C LYS A 212 19.03 -8.21 15.36
N GLY A 213 19.61 -7.65 14.29
CA GLY A 213 20.86 -6.89 14.32
C GLY A 213 20.71 -5.45 14.83
N VAL A 214 19.49 -4.91 14.91
CA VAL A 214 19.23 -3.52 15.35
C VAL A 214 19.88 -3.16 16.70
N PRO A 215 19.81 -4.00 17.76
CA PRO A 215 20.44 -3.69 19.03
C PRO A 215 21.97 -3.55 18.95
N LEU A 216 22.61 -4.27 18.03
CA LEU A 216 24.05 -4.18 17.82
C LEU A 216 24.40 -2.85 17.16
N LEU A 217 23.62 -2.43 16.15
CA LEU A 217 23.77 -1.12 15.51
C LEU A 217 23.53 0.03 16.49
N GLU A 218 22.49 -0.05 17.32
CA GLU A 218 22.20 0.93 18.38
C GLU A 218 23.40 1.08 19.33
N ARG A 219 23.98 -0.05 19.78
CA ARG A 219 25.18 -0.05 20.63
C ARG A 219 26.40 0.55 19.93
N LYS A 220 26.71 0.13 18.70
CA LYS A 220 27.83 0.68 17.89
C LYS A 220 27.62 2.17 17.59
N SER A 221 26.38 2.65 17.59
CA SER A 221 26.01 4.06 17.42
C SER A 221 26.07 4.88 18.71
N GLY A 222 26.32 4.27 19.87
CA GLY A 222 26.41 4.97 21.16
C GLY A 222 25.08 5.14 21.90
N ILE A 223 23.99 4.52 21.43
CA ILE A 223 22.70 4.58 22.10
C ILE A 223 22.71 3.66 23.32
N ARG A 224 22.47 4.24 24.50
CA ARG A 224 22.20 3.45 25.72
C ARG A 224 20.84 2.77 25.60
N GLN A 225 20.81 1.45 25.78
CA GLN A 225 19.56 0.70 25.74
C GLN A 225 18.66 1.13 26.88
N SER A 226 17.45 1.64 26.59
CA SER A 226 16.50 1.98 27.64
C SER A 226 15.92 0.72 28.26
N ALA A 227 15.71 0.72 29.59
CA ALA A 227 15.15 -0.42 30.32
C ALA A 227 13.80 -0.88 29.73
N GLY A 228 12.97 0.05 29.26
CA GLY A 228 11.71 -0.25 28.59
C GLY A 228 11.86 -1.00 27.26
N GLN A 229 12.92 -0.75 26.48
CA GLN A 229 13.20 -1.52 25.26
C GLN A 229 13.71 -2.92 25.58
N ALA A 230 14.52 -3.08 26.63
CA ALA A 230 14.93 -4.39 27.11
C ALA A 230 13.74 -5.22 27.61
N PHE A 231 12.82 -4.60 28.35
CA PHE A 231 11.58 -5.23 28.82
C PHE A 231 10.68 -5.66 27.66
N ARG A 232 10.41 -4.78 26.69
CA ARG A 232 9.62 -5.12 25.49
C ARG A 232 10.24 -6.28 24.70
N ARG A 233 11.57 -6.35 24.63
CA ARG A 233 12.31 -7.43 23.96
C ARG A 233 12.23 -8.74 24.73
N ALA A 234 12.29 -8.72 26.06
CA ALA A 234 12.12 -9.90 26.90
C ALA A 234 10.72 -10.51 26.73
N PHE A 235 9.68 -9.67 26.67
CA PHE A 235 8.30 -10.08 26.40
C PHE A 235 8.14 -10.73 25.02
N GLY A 236 8.90 -10.26 24.01
CA GLY A 236 8.92 -10.86 22.68
C GLY A 236 9.64 -12.22 22.59
N ARG A 237 10.54 -12.54 23.54
CA ARG A 237 11.32 -13.80 23.52
C ARG A 237 10.51 -15.01 24.01
N PHE A 238 9.54 -14.78 24.89
CA PHE A 238 8.62 -15.79 25.39
C PHE A 238 7.18 -15.28 25.34
N PRO A 239 6.57 -15.10 24.15
CA PRO A 239 5.30 -14.39 23.99
C PRO A 239 4.13 -15.03 24.76
N LEU A 240 4.20 -16.34 25.01
CA LEU A 240 3.17 -17.07 25.76
C LEU A 240 3.10 -16.67 27.24
N VAL A 241 4.25 -16.42 27.88
CA VAL A 241 4.32 -16.14 29.33
C VAL A 241 3.59 -14.83 29.70
N PRO A 242 3.86 -13.68 29.05
CA PRO A 242 3.12 -12.47 29.35
C PRO A 242 1.68 -12.54 28.84
N TYR A 243 1.41 -13.19 27.71
CA TYR A 243 0.04 -13.34 27.22
C TYR A 243 -0.86 -14.13 28.18
N ALA A 244 -0.46 -15.36 28.52
CA ALA A 244 -1.19 -16.20 29.45
C ALA A 244 -1.15 -15.64 30.88
N GLY A 245 -0.03 -15.03 31.28
CA GLY A 245 0.14 -14.39 32.58
C GLY A 245 -0.79 -13.19 32.77
N THR A 246 -0.92 -12.30 31.78
CA THR A 246 -1.85 -11.16 31.87
C THR A 246 -3.30 -11.63 31.86
N ILE A 247 -3.66 -12.64 31.05
CA ILE A 247 -5.01 -13.24 31.09
C ILE A 247 -5.28 -13.80 32.49
N GLY A 248 -4.39 -14.66 33.00
CA GLY A 248 -4.53 -15.25 34.33
C GLY A 248 -4.61 -14.21 35.44
N LEU A 249 -3.80 -13.15 35.39
CA LEU A 249 -3.82 -12.06 36.37
C LEU A 249 -5.15 -11.30 36.34
N ILE A 250 -5.67 -10.94 35.16
CA ILE A 250 -6.96 -10.24 35.06
C ILE A 250 -8.09 -11.15 35.53
N THR A 251 -8.11 -12.42 35.10
CA THR A 251 -9.14 -13.39 35.49
C THR A 251 -9.14 -13.63 36.99
N THR A 252 -7.98 -13.85 37.60
CA THR A 252 -7.85 -14.07 39.05
C THR A 252 -8.24 -12.83 39.85
N LEU A 253 -7.83 -11.62 39.44
CA LEU A 253 -8.23 -10.38 40.12
C LEU A 253 -9.73 -10.15 40.09
N LEU A 254 -10.39 -10.33 38.94
CA LEU A 254 -11.83 -10.15 38.80
C LEU A 254 -12.61 -11.22 39.59
N SER A 255 -12.22 -12.49 39.48
CA SER A 255 -12.81 -13.59 40.25
C SER A 255 -12.61 -13.40 41.76
N ALA A 256 -11.40 -13.04 42.21
CA ALA A 256 -11.11 -12.81 43.62
C ALA A 256 -11.89 -11.61 44.18
N SER A 257 -12.00 -10.51 43.43
CA SER A 257 -12.82 -9.36 43.83
C SER A 257 -14.29 -9.75 44.04
N LEU A 258 -14.87 -10.52 43.12
CA LEU A 258 -16.25 -11.00 43.23
C LEU A 258 -16.42 -11.93 44.45
N LEU A 259 -15.51 -12.88 44.62
CA LEU A 259 -15.54 -13.82 45.75
C LEU A 259 -15.38 -13.12 47.09
N CYS A 260 -14.45 -12.16 47.23
CA CYS A 260 -14.27 -11.37 48.45
C CYS A 260 -15.54 -10.59 48.81
N SER A 261 -16.19 -9.93 47.85
CA SER A 261 -17.45 -9.22 48.10
C SER A 261 -18.56 -10.17 48.56
N THR A 262 -18.70 -11.33 47.91
CA THR A 262 -19.75 -12.32 48.28
C THR A 262 -19.48 -13.05 49.60
N TYR A 263 -18.21 -13.24 49.97
CA TYR A 263 -17.81 -13.78 51.27
C TYR A 263 -18.15 -12.79 52.40
N SER A 264 -17.87 -11.50 52.21
CA SER A 264 -18.24 -10.46 53.18
C SER A 264 -19.76 -10.34 53.40
N ALA A 265 -20.56 -10.82 52.44
CA ALA A 265 -22.03 -10.86 52.52
C ALA A 265 -22.58 -12.14 53.21
N GLY A 266 -21.73 -13.04 53.72
CA GLY A 266 -22.15 -14.20 54.52
C GLY A 266 -22.59 -15.44 53.72
N THR A 267 -22.15 -15.59 52.47
CA THR A 267 -22.53 -16.71 51.60
C THR A 267 -21.93 -18.05 52.06
N SER A 268 -22.67 -19.16 51.88
CA SER A 268 -22.20 -20.51 52.25
C SER A 268 -21.00 -20.99 51.41
N GLY A 269 -20.11 -21.77 52.02
CA GLY A 269 -18.85 -22.22 51.38
C GLY A 269 -19.04 -23.00 50.07
N GLY A 270 -20.07 -23.85 49.98
CA GLY A 270 -20.35 -24.60 48.74
C GLY A 270 -20.78 -23.71 47.57
N MET A 271 -21.56 -22.66 47.85
CA MET A 271 -22.01 -21.71 46.82
C MET A 271 -20.87 -20.79 46.36
N LEU A 272 -19.91 -20.48 47.23
CA LEU A 272 -18.68 -19.77 46.87
C LEU A 272 -17.80 -20.58 45.90
N VAL A 273 -17.70 -21.90 46.09
CA VAL A 273 -16.95 -22.77 45.16
C VAL A 273 -17.60 -22.77 43.78
N LEU A 274 -18.93 -22.93 43.71
CA LEU A 274 -19.67 -22.89 42.45
C LEU A 274 -19.52 -21.53 41.75
N LEU A 275 -19.65 -20.43 42.48
CA LEU A 275 -19.46 -19.08 41.97
C LEU A 275 -18.02 -18.83 41.51
N GLY A 276 -17.03 -19.40 42.20
CA GLY A 276 -15.62 -19.37 41.80
C GLY A 276 -15.40 -20.00 40.43
N ILE A 277 -15.95 -21.19 40.20
CA ILE A 277 -15.84 -21.90 38.91
C ILE A 277 -16.51 -21.10 37.79
N VAL A 278 -17.75 -20.62 38.00
CA VAL A 278 -18.50 -19.85 37.00
C VAL A 278 -17.83 -18.51 36.68
N SER A 279 -17.31 -17.83 37.71
CA SER A 279 -16.62 -16.55 37.54
C SER A 279 -15.29 -16.72 36.80
N LEU A 280 -14.51 -17.76 37.10
CA LEU A 280 -13.26 -18.06 36.37
C LEU A 280 -13.51 -18.27 34.88
N LEU A 281 -14.53 -19.05 34.51
CA LEU A 281 -14.90 -19.26 33.11
C LEU A 281 -15.33 -17.95 32.44
N SER A 282 -16.23 -17.19 33.08
CA SER A 282 -16.78 -15.96 32.52
C SER A 282 -15.72 -14.86 32.37
N PHE A 283 -14.90 -14.65 33.40
CA PHE A 283 -13.84 -13.64 33.38
C PHE A 283 -12.63 -14.05 32.55
N SER A 284 -12.40 -15.35 32.30
CA SER A 284 -11.37 -15.78 31.34
C SER A 284 -11.67 -15.31 29.92
N TYR A 285 -12.95 -15.36 29.52
CA TYR A 285 -13.38 -14.87 28.21
C TYR A 285 -13.20 -13.35 28.11
N LEU A 286 -13.63 -12.60 29.13
CA LEU A 286 -13.46 -11.14 29.17
C LEU A 286 -11.98 -10.73 29.18
N ALA A 287 -11.16 -11.39 30.00
CA ALA A 287 -9.72 -11.15 30.05
C ALA A 287 -9.06 -11.41 28.70
N THR A 288 -9.42 -12.50 28.02
CA THR A 288 -8.93 -12.82 26.68
C THR A 288 -9.32 -11.73 25.67
N ALA A 289 -10.55 -11.24 25.71
CA ALA A 289 -11.00 -10.16 24.82
C ALA A 289 -10.23 -8.84 25.06
N ILE A 290 -10.04 -8.46 26.33
CA ILE A 290 -9.27 -7.26 26.72
C ILE A 290 -7.81 -7.39 26.28
N VAL A 291 -7.17 -8.51 26.59
CA VAL A 291 -5.76 -8.74 26.23
C VAL A 291 -5.58 -8.79 24.72
N ASN A 292 -6.50 -9.41 23.97
CA ASN A 292 -6.46 -9.39 22.51
C ASN A 292 -6.61 -7.97 21.94
N CYS A 293 -7.50 -7.14 22.51
CA CYS A 293 -7.65 -5.74 22.12
C CYS A 293 -6.38 -4.93 22.38
N LEU A 294 -5.81 -5.04 23.58
CA LEU A 294 -4.53 -4.42 23.95
C LEU A 294 -3.39 -4.91 23.05
N ALA A 295 -3.33 -6.20 22.74
CA ALA A 295 -2.32 -6.77 21.87
C ALA A 295 -2.38 -6.15 20.47
N ILE A 296 -3.57 -5.95 19.90
CA ILE A 296 -3.75 -5.31 18.59
C ILE A 296 -3.31 -3.84 18.62
N LEU A 297 -3.60 -3.11 19.71
CA LEU A 297 -3.21 -1.70 19.85
C LEU A 297 -1.69 -1.52 20.05
N LEU A 298 -1.04 -2.46 20.75
CA LEU A 298 0.38 -2.38 21.10
C LEU A 298 1.28 -3.03 20.05
N ALA A 299 0.79 -4.01 19.30
CA ALA A 299 1.54 -4.68 18.25
C ALA A 299 1.55 -3.83 16.97
N ALA A 300 2.67 -3.18 16.69
CA ALA A 300 2.89 -2.56 15.39
C ALA A 300 3.06 -3.66 14.32
N ALA A 301 2.25 -3.59 13.27
CA ALA A 301 2.39 -4.46 12.11
C ALA A 301 3.61 -4.04 11.29
N ASP A 302 4.67 -4.85 11.32
CA ASP A 302 5.84 -4.61 10.49
C ASP A 302 5.60 -5.11 9.07
N ALA A 303 5.72 -4.22 8.08
CA ALA A 303 5.70 -4.62 6.68
C ALA A 303 6.91 -5.51 6.38
N LEU A 304 6.71 -6.62 5.66
CA LEU A 304 7.83 -7.46 5.23
C LEU A 304 8.67 -6.72 4.17
N PRO A 305 10.01 -6.68 4.33
CA PRO A 305 10.93 -6.19 3.30
C PRO A 305 10.74 -6.94 1.97
N ARG A 306 10.87 -6.27 0.83
CA ARG A 306 10.63 -6.86 -0.49
C ARG A 306 11.67 -6.44 -1.52
N MET A 307 11.91 -7.33 -2.47
CA MET A 307 12.64 -7.01 -3.70
C MET A 307 11.75 -6.23 -4.67
N ASP A 308 12.36 -5.38 -5.48
CA ASP A 308 11.69 -4.68 -6.58
C ASP A 308 11.60 -5.59 -7.80
N PHE A 309 10.40 -6.10 -8.07
CA PHE A 309 10.06 -6.84 -9.28
C PHE A 309 9.04 -6.09 -10.13
N SER A 310 9.05 -4.76 -10.10
CA SER A 310 8.19 -3.92 -10.95
C SER A 310 8.36 -4.22 -12.45
N GLU A 311 9.60 -4.41 -12.90
CA GLU A 311 9.96 -4.76 -14.29
C GLU A 311 9.71 -6.24 -14.65
N GLY A 312 9.56 -7.11 -13.65
CA GLY A 312 9.25 -8.53 -13.86
C GLY A 312 9.91 -9.47 -12.85
N ILE A 313 9.45 -10.72 -12.82
CA ILE A 313 10.02 -11.76 -11.94
C ILE A 313 11.29 -12.31 -12.59
N PRO A 314 12.43 -12.37 -11.87
CA PRO A 314 13.66 -12.96 -12.40
C PRO A 314 13.55 -14.48 -12.51
N ALA A 315 14.29 -15.08 -13.44
CA ALA A 315 14.27 -16.53 -13.68
C ALA A 315 14.57 -17.38 -12.42
N GLY A 316 15.44 -16.90 -11.53
CA GLY A 316 15.75 -17.57 -10.26
C GLY A 316 14.64 -17.51 -9.19
N SER A 317 13.55 -16.78 -9.44
CA SER A 317 12.35 -16.69 -8.61
C SER A 317 11.09 -17.08 -9.39
N ARG A 318 11.22 -17.90 -10.43
CA ARG A 318 10.10 -18.40 -11.23
C ARG A 318 8.99 -18.95 -10.32
N THR A 319 7.76 -18.60 -10.65
CA THR A 319 6.61 -18.83 -9.77
C THR A 319 5.48 -19.50 -10.52
N LEU A 320 4.81 -20.45 -9.86
CA LEU A 320 3.63 -21.12 -10.38
C LEU A 320 2.39 -20.72 -9.56
N VAL A 321 1.39 -20.14 -10.21
CA VAL A 321 0.08 -19.89 -9.63
C VAL A 321 -0.80 -21.11 -9.84
N VAL A 322 -1.27 -21.73 -8.76
CA VAL A 322 -2.09 -22.95 -8.81
C VAL A 322 -3.48 -22.73 -8.25
N ILE A 323 -4.48 -23.25 -8.95
CA ILE A 323 -5.89 -23.18 -8.54
C ILE A 323 -6.39 -24.61 -8.29
N PRO A 324 -6.48 -25.07 -7.04
CA PRO A 324 -7.00 -26.38 -6.70
C PRO A 324 -8.53 -26.39 -6.83
N THR A 325 -9.06 -27.02 -7.89
CA THR A 325 -10.49 -27.00 -8.22
C THR A 325 -11.02 -28.37 -8.67
N MET A 326 -12.32 -28.56 -8.72
CA MET A 326 -12.92 -29.80 -9.24
C MET A 326 -13.53 -29.56 -10.61
N LEU A 327 -13.47 -30.56 -11.49
CA LEU A 327 -14.21 -30.54 -12.76
C LEU A 327 -15.61 -31.08 -12.48
N THR A 328 -16.63 -30.20 -12.60
CA THR A 328 -18.01 -30.55 -12.20
C THR A 328 -19.01 -30.58 -13.35
N SER A 329 -18.83 -29.73 -14.37
CA SER A 329 -19.69 -29.64 -15.55
C SER A 329 -18.95 -28.93 -16.67
N ALA A 330 -19.46 -29.03 -17.92
CA ALA A 330 -18.86 -28.35 -19.06
C ALA A 330 -18.78 -26.83 -18.86
N LYS A 331 -19.87 -26.21 -18.39
CA LYS A 331 -19.91 -24.79 -18.06
C LYS A 331 -18.87 -24.42 -17.01
N ASN A 332 -18.72 -25.24 -15.97
CA ASN A 332 -17.72 -24.99 -14.93
C ASN A 332 -16.29 -25.05 -15.49
N VAL A 333 -15.98 -25.93 -16.44
CA VAL A 333 -14.68 -25.96 -17.12
C VAL A 333 -14.43 -24.66 -17.89
N GLU A 334 -15.45 -24.14 -18.58
CA GLU A 334 -15.36 -22.86 -19.31
C GLU A 334 -15.13 -21.68 -18.35
N ASP A 335 -15.94 -21.58 -17.30
CA ASP A 335 -15.80 -20.54 -16.27
C ASP A 335 -14.40 -20.59 -15.62
N LEU A 336 -13.85 -21.79 -15.40
CA LEU A 336 -12.51 -21.99 -14.85
C LEU A 336 -11.41 -21.51 -15.81
N ALA A 337 -11.54 -21.80 -17.10
CA ALA A 337 -10.58 -21.36 -18.12
C ALA A 337 -10.61 -19.84 -18.29
N GLU A 338 -11.79 -19.24 -18.34
CA GLU A 338 -11.96 -17.78 -18.39
C GLU A 338 -11.37 -17.11 -17.14
N ALA A 339 -11.68 -17.64 -15.95
CA ALA A 339 -11.15 -17.08 -14.71
C ALA A 339 -9.62 -17.27 -14.59
N LEU A 340 -9.04 -18.29 -15.22
CA LEU A 340 -7.59 -18.47 -15.31
C LEU A 340 -6.97 -17.39 -16.21
N GLU A 341 -7.58 -17.14 -17.36
CA GLU A 341 -7.17 -16.10 -18.31
C GLU A 341 -7.21 -14.70 -17.66
N VAL A 342 -8.28 -14.37 -16.94
CA VAL A 342 -8.38 -13.08 -16.22
C VAL A 342 -7.23 -12.91 -15.21
N ARG A 343 -6.87 -13.96 -14.48
CA ARG A 343 -5.75 -13.93 -13.52
C ARG A 343 -4.41 -13.73 -14.21
N PHE A 344 -4.20 -14.38 -15.36
CA PHE A 344 -3.04 -14.18 -16.20
C PHE A 344 -2.95 -12.74 -16.72
N LEU A 345 -4.03 -12.20 -17.29
CA LEU A 345 -4.06 -10.83 -17.80
C LEU A 345 -3.81 -9.79 -16.70
N ALA A 346 -4.29 -10.04 -15.49
CA ALA A 346 -4.01 -9.18 -14.34
C ALA A 346 -2.54 -9.25 -13.89
N ASN A 347 -1.82 -10.34 -14.15
CA ASN A 347 -0.44 -10.56 -13.68
C ASN A 347 0.44 -11.15 -14.80
N ARG A 348 0.55 -10.47 -15.95
CA ARG A 348 1.41 -10.92 -17.05
C ARG A 348 2.89 -10.82 -16.67
N ASP A 349 3.63 -11.91 -16.81
CA ASP A 349 5.07 -11.98 -16.54
C ASP A 349 5.65 -13.22 -17.22
N SER A 350 6.89 -13.15 -17.72
CA SER A 350 7.52 -14.26 -18.43
C SER A 350 7.94 -15.42 -17.51
N ASN A 351 8.10 -15.16 -16.20
CA ASN A 351 8.44 -16.17 -15.20
C ASN A 351 7.29 -16.46 -14.23
N LEU A 352 6.05 -16.13 -14.61
CA LEU A 352 4.84 -16.48 -13.88
C LEU A 352 3.95 -17.40 -14.72
N HIS A 353 3.76 -18.61 -14.23
CA HIS A 353 2.96 -19.63 -14.90
C HIS A 353 1.67 -19.91 -14.12
N PHE A 354 0.67 -20.46 -14.79
CA PHE A 354 -0.66 -20.70 -14.22
C PHE A 354 -1.07 -22.17 -14.42
N ALA A 355 -1.55 -22.83 -13.36
CA ALA A 355 -1.99 -24.21 -13.44
C ALA A 355 -3.35 -24.45 -12.77
N LEU A 356 -4.20 -25.23 -13.44
CA LEU A 356 -5.37 -25.84 -12.82
C LEU A 356 -4.98 -27.18 -12.22
N LEU A 357 -5.23 -27.33 -10.93
CA LEU A 357 -4.96 -28.55 -10.19
C LEU A 357 -6.27 -29.25 -9.87
N THR A 358 -6.62 -30.23 -10.69
CA THR A 358 -8.00 -30.72 -10.82
C THR A 358 -8.20 -32.14 -10.29
N ASP A 359 -9.35 -32.34 -9.66
CA ASP A 359 -9.90 -33.68 -9.35
C ASP A 359 -11.31 -33.75 -9.97
N PHE A 360 -11.87 -34.95 -10.10
CA PHE A 360 -13.31 -35.10 -10.34
C PHE A 360 -14.14 -35.03 -9.05
N ARG A 361 -15.46 -34.95 -9.20
CA ARG A 361 -16.42 -35.10 -8.09
C ARG A 361 -16.34 -36.49 -7.46
N ASP A 362 -16.61 -36.56 -6.16
CA ASP A 362 -16.73 -37.81 -5.41
C ASP A 362 -17.77 -38.74 -6.08
N ALA A 363 -17.45 -40.03 -6.23
CA ALA A 363 -18.25 -40.99 -6.99
C ALA A 363 -18.23 -42.40 -6.38
N ILE A 364 -19.25 -43.20 -6.69
CA ILE A 364 -19.34 -44.61 -6.23
C ILE A 364 -18.40 -45.53 -7.04
N ARG A 365 -17.98 -45.10 -8.24
CA ARG A 365 -17.05 -45.81 -9.13
C ARG A 365 -15.80 -44.96 -9.37
N GLU A 366 -14.70 -45.62 -9.70
CA GLU A 366 -13.42 -44.98 -10.00
C GLU A 366 -13.54 -44.01 -11.20
N SER A 367 -14.20 -44.46 -12.28
CA SER A 367 -14.49 -43.67 -13.48
C SER A 367 -16.00 -43.60 -13.76
N LEU A 368 -16.46 -42.44 -14.21
CA LEU A 368 -17.81 -42.19 -14.72
C LEU A 368 -17.75 -41.87 -16.22
N PRO A 369 -18.82 -42.17 -17.00
CA PRO A 369 -18.83 -41.92 -18.45
C PRO A 369 -18.62 -40.44 -18.84
N GLU A 370 -19.00 -39.51 -17.97
CA GLU A 370 -18.89 -38.06 -18.21
C GLU A 370 -17.46 -37.52 -18.02
N ASP A 371 -16.61 -38.24 -17.28
CA ASP A 371 -15.29 -37.76 -16.87
C ASP A 371 -14.37 -37.47 -18.06
N GLU A 372 -14.37 -38.36 -19.06
CA GLU A 372 -13.53 -38.23 -20.24
C GLU A 372 -13.92 -37.00 -21.07
N ALA A 373 -15.22 -36.72 -21.20
CA ALA A 373 -15.71 -35.55 -21.92
C ALA A 373 -15.29 -34.24 -21.22
N LEU A 374 -15.40 -34.18 -19.88
CA LEU A 374 -14.95 -33.03 -19.10
C LEU A 374 -13.43 -32.82 -19.19
N LEU A 375 -12.66 -33.90 -19.13
CA LEU A 375 -11.21 -33.85 -19.20
C LEU A 375 -10.71 -33.42 -20.59
N ARG A 376 -11.34 -33.91 -21.67
CA ARG A 376 -11.07 -33.45 -23.04
C ARG A 376 -11.39 -31.98 -23.22
N LEU A 377 -12.53 -31.50 -22.71
CA LEU A 377 -12.88 -30.09 -22.77
C LEU A 377 -11.86 -29.23 -22.02
N ALA A 378 -11.45 -29.63 -20.82
CA ALA A 378 -10.45 -28.90 -20.05
C ALA A 378 -9.10 -28.85 -20.77
N THR A 379 -8.69 -29.96 -21.38
CA THR A 379 -7.46 -30.04 -22.19
C THR A 379 -7.51 -29.07 -23.36
N ALA A 380 -8.56 -29.14 -24.18
CA ALA A 380 -8.73 -28.27 -25.34
C ALA A 380 -8.77 -26.79 -24.96
N ARG A 381 -9.38 -26.42 -23.82
CA ARG A 381 -9.41 -25.03 -23.35
C ARG A 381 -8.03 -24.52 -22.92
N ILE A 382 -7.23 -25.34 -22.23
CA ILE A 382 -5.88 -24.96 -21.82
C ILE A 382 -4.93 -24.87 -23.02
N GLU A 383 -5.04 -25.81 -23.97
CA GLU A 383 -4.29 -25.76 -25.24
C GLU A 383 -4.64 -24.50 -26.04
N ALA A 384 -5.92 -24.18 -26.19
CA ALA A 384 -6.36 -22.96 -26.86
C ALA A 384 -5.84 -21.67 -26.18
N LEU A 385 -5.73 -21.65 -24.84
CA LEU A 385 -5.11 -20.54 -24.13
C LEU A 385 -3.61 -20.44 -24.41
N ASN A 386 -2.88 -21.56 -24.40
CA ASN A 386 -1.46 -21.58 -24.74
C ASN A 386 -1.21 -21.17 -26.19
N GLU A 387 -2.06 -21.58 -27.14
CA GLU A 387 -1.98 -21.15 -28.54
C GLU A 387 -2.23 -19.64 -28.69
N ARG A 388 -3.26 -19.12 -28.01
CA ARG A 388 -3.62 -17.70 -28.05
C ARG A 388 -2.53 -16.80 -27.47
N TYR A 389 -1.86 -17.26 -26.43
CA TYR A 389 -0.81 -16.52 -25.72
C TYR A 389 0.58 -17.06 -26.00
N ALA A 390 0.79 -17.64 -27.19
CA ALA A 390 2.08 -18.18 -27.65
C ALA A 390 3.10 -17.06 -27.97
N GLU A 391 3.33 -16.18 -27.00
CA GLU A 391 4.45 -15.25 -27.00
C GLU A 391 5.47 -15.83 -26.00
N GLU A 392 6.71 -16.06 -26.44
CA GLU A 392 7.86 -16.43 -25.60
C GLU A 392 8.03 -17.92 -25.22
N LYS A 393 8.42 -18.75 -26.20
CA LYS A 393 9.20 -20.01 -26.07
C LYS A 393 8.71 -21.11 -25.11
N SER A 394 7.60 -20.94 -24.40
CA SER A 394 7.13 -21.88 -23.37
C SER A 394 5.64 -21.75 -23.07
N ASP A 395 5.04 -22.84 -22.61
CA ASP A 395 3.63 -22.86 -22.22
C ASP A 395 3.44 -22.09 -20.91
N THR A 396 2.40 -21.27 -20.87
CA THR A 396 2.06 -20.45 -19.70
C THR A 396 1.00 -21.12 -18.82
N PHE A 397 0.11 -21.88 -19.45
CA PHE A 397 -1.04 -22.53 -18.82
C PHE A 397 -0.83 -24.04 -18.73
N PHE A 398 -1.14 -24.62 -17.58
CA PHE A 398 -0.98 -26.05 -17.31
C PHE A 398 -2.27 -26.65 -16.74
N LEU A 399 -2.54 -27.90 -17.10
CA LEU A 399 -3.58 -28.71 -16.45
C LEU A 399 -2.92 -29.90 -15.77
N LEU A 400 -3.13 -30.05 -14.47
CA LEU A 400 -2.63 -31.16 -13.67
C LEU A 400 -3.85 -31.88 -13.08
N HIS A 401 -4.21 -33.01 -13.68
CA HIS A 401 -5.41 -33.76 -13.30
C HIS A 401 -5.06 -35.04 -12.54
N ARG A 402 -5.73 -35.26 -11.41
CA ARG A 402 -5.50 -36.41 -10.52
C ARG A 402 -6.64 -37.44 -10.65
N PRO A 403 -6.33 -38.74 -10.63
CA PRO A 403 -7.35 -39.78 -10.62
C PRO A 403 -8.10 -39.83 -9.28
N ARG A 404 -9.32 -40.39 -9.29
CA ARG A 404 -10.00 -40.76 -8.04
C ARG A 404 -9.25 -41.93 -7.38
N ARG A 405 -9.19 -41.94 -6.05
CA ARG A 405 -8.69 -43.08 -5.27
C ARG A 405 -9.77 -43.54 -4.30
N TRP A 406 -9.85 -44.85 -4.07
CA TRP A 406 -10.77 -45.41 -3.11
C TRP A 406 -10.45 -44.94 -1.70
N ASN A 407 -11.43 -44.33 -1.03
CA ASN A 407 -11.35 -43.99 0.39
C ASN A 407 -12.11 -45.04 1.22
N PRO A 408 -11.44 -45.89 2.01
CA PRO A 408 -12.10 -46.93 2.79
C PRO A 408 -12.98 -46.40 3.92
N GLN A 409 -12.71 -45.20 4.45
CA GLN A 409 -13.48 -44.60 5.54
C GLN A 409 -14.83 -44.05 5.06
N GLU A 410 -14.79 -43.31 3.94
CA GLU A 410 -15.98 -42.68 3.32
C GLU A 410 -16.68 -43.62 2.32
N ARG A 411 -16.07 -44.78 2.02
CA ARG A 411 -16.54 -45.78 1.05
C ARG A 411 -16.89 -45.17 -0.31
N THR A 412 -16.06 -44.23 -0.76
CA THR A 412 -16.26 -43.47 -2.00
C THR A 412 -14.95 -43.30 -2.75
N TRP A 413 -15.03 -43.16 -4.07
CA TRP A 413 -13.91 -42.78 -4.91
C TRP A 413 -13.83 -41.26 -4.95
N MET A 414 -12.70 -40.71 -4.49
CA MET A 414 -12.50 -39.27 -4.38
C MET A 414 -11.04 -38.87 -4.59
N GLY A 415 -10.79 -37.59 -4.81
CA GLY A 415 -9.43 -37.06 -4.83
C GLY A 415 -8.77 -37.21 -3.45
N TYR A 416 -7.58 -37.83 -3.40
CA TYR A 416 -6.86 -38.05 -2.15
C TYR A 416 -6.61 -36.73 -1.40
N GLU A 417 -7.04 -36.66 -0.14
CA GLU A 417 -6.93 -35.51 0.78
C GLU A 417 -7.38 -34.14 0.23
N ARG A 418 -8.25 -34.12 -0.79
CA ARG A 418 -8.83 -32.91 -1.40
C ARG A 418 -7.75 -31.82 -1.64
N LYS A 419 -7.92 -30.60 -1.09
CA LYS A 419 -7.00 -29.47 -1.27
C LYS A 419 -5.58 -29.76 -0.77
N ARG A 420 -5.42 -30.48 0.35
CA ARG A 420 -4.08 -30.79 0.90
C ARG A 420 -3.34 -31.76 -0.01
N GLY A 421 -4.02 -32.83 -0.42
CA GLY A 421 -3.41 -33.85 -1.28
C GLY A 421 -3.04 -33.31 -2.66
N LYS A 422 -3.87 -32.44 -3.23
CA LYS A 422 -3.55 -31.70 -4.46
C LYS A 422 -2.18 -31.01 -4.36
N LEU A 423 -2.01 -30.15 -3.34
CA LEU A 423 -0.77 -29.41 -3.16
C LEU A 423 0.41 -30.32 -2.81
N ALA A 424 0.18 -31.42 -2.08
CA ALA A 424 1.22 -32.40 -1.77
C ALA A 424 1.72 -33.13 -3.02
N ASP A 425 0.82 -33.53 -3.93
CA ASP A 425 1.18 -34.19 -5.19
C ASP A 425 1.87 -33.22 -6.15
N LEU A 426 1.42 -31.96 -6.20
CA LEU A 426 2.11 -30.90 -6.92
C LEU A 426 3.53 -30.69 -6.37
N ASN A 427 3.69 -30.56 -5.05
CA ASN A 427 5.00 -30.35 -4.44
C ASN A 427 5.94 -31.54 -4.70
N ALA A 428 5.41 -32.76 -4.66
CA ALA A 428 6.19 -33.94 -5.04
C ALA A 428 6.65 -33.86 -6.49
N MET A 429 5.78 -33.48 -7.43
CA MET A 429 6.14 -33.31 -8.85
C MET A 429 7.24 -32.26 -9.04
N LEU A 430 7.07 -31.06 -8.44
CA LEU A 430 8.03 -29.96 -8.59
C LEU A 430 9.41 -30.29 -8.01
N ARG A 431 9.47 -31.07 -6.92
CA ARG A 431 10.74 -31.48 -6.28
C ARG A 431 11.44 -32.65 -6.98
N SER A 432 10.69 -33.48 -7.70
CA SER A 432 11.24 -34.72 -8.25
C SER A 432 12.01 -34.51 -9.57
N GLY A 433 11.97 -33.31 -10.14
CA GLY A 433 12.70 -32.93 -11.36
C GLY A 433 12.22 -33.66 -12.62
N PRO A 434 12.76 -33.31 -13.80
CA PRO A 434 12.27 -33.78 -15.11
C PRO A 434 12.43 -35.29 -15.37
N ASN A 435 13.10 -36.03 -14.48
CA ASN A 435 13.42 -37.46 -14.63
C ASN A 435 12.69 -38.36 -13.63
N ALA A 436 11.84 -37.80 -12.76
CA ALA A 436 11.01 -38.63 -11.91
C ALA A 436 9.79 -39.14 -12.69
N LYS A 437 9.21 -40.24 -12.21
CA LYS A 437 7.95 -40.81 -12.71
C LYS A 437 6.79 -39.84 -12.46
N GLU A 438 6.77 -38.73 -13.19
CA GLU A 438 5.77 -37.64 -13.16
C GLU A 438 4.34 -38.17 -13.42
N ALA A 439 4.23 -39.38 -14.01
CA ALA A 439 2.99 -40.04 -14.40
C ALA A 439 2.25 -40.83 -13.30
N ASP A 440 2.83 -41.11 -12.12
CA ASP A 440 2.16 -42.01 -11.15
C ASP A 440 1.14 -41.30 -10.23
N ARG A 441 1.17 -39.96 -10.16
CA ARG A 441 0.25 -39.17 -9.30
C ARG A 441 -0.80 -38.38 -10.07
N PHE A 442 -0.48 -37.99 -11.30
CA PHE A 442 -1.39 -37.28 -12.20
C PHE A 442 -1.78 -38.21 -13.34
N ALA A 443 -3.08 -38.34 -13.57
CA ALA A 443 -3.62 -39.14 -14.68
C ALA A 443 -3.47 -38.41 -16.02
N LEU A 444 -3.45 -37.08 -16.00
CA LEU A 444 -3.21 -36.25 -17.17
C LEU A 444 -2.44 -34.98 -16.78
N VAL A 445 -1.44 -34.66 -17.60
CA VAL A 445 -0.69 -33.41 -17.53
C VAL A 445 -0.71 -32.76 -18.91
N VAL A 446 -1.17 -31.51 -18.98
CA VAL A 446 -1.21 -30.71 -20.22
C VAL A 446 -0.26 -29.54 -20.08
N GLY A 447 0.55 -29.31 -21.12
CA GLY A 447 1.60 -28.30 -21.20
C GLY A 447 3.01 -28.86 -21.01
N ARG A 448 4.02 -28.15 -21.51
CA ARG A 448 5.45 -28.52 -21.45
C ARG A 448 6.01 -28.36 -20.04
N THR A 449 6.03 -29.46 -19.28
CA THR A 449 6.45 -29.49 -17.86
C THR A 449 7.91 -29.14 -17.60
N GLY A 450 8.78 -29.16 -18.61
CA GLY A 450 10.22 -28.88 -18.45
C GLY A 450 10.50 -27.55 -17.74
N ILE A 451 9.64 -26.54 -17.93
CA ILE A 451 9.80 -25.23 -17.29
C ILE A 451 9.48 -25.23 -15.77
N LEU A 452 8.64 -26.19 -15.34
CA LEU A 452 8.18 -26.33 -13.95
C LEU A 452 9.29 -26.78 -13.02
N SER A 453 10.32 -27.45 -13.53
CA SER A 453 11.52 -27.84 -12.76
C SER A 453 12.30 -26.65 -12.19
N GLY A 454 12.15 -25.47 -12.79
CA GLY A 454 12.78 -24.22 -12.33
C GLY A 454 11.90 -23.38 -11.41
N VAL A 455 10.69 -23.84 -11.05
CA VAL A 455 9.79 -23.11 -10.17
C VAL A 455 10.35 -23.12 -8.74
N LYS A 456 10.42 -21.95 -8.13
CA LYS A 456 10.88 -21.75 -6.75
C LYS A 456 9.74 -21.44 -5.78
N TYR A 457 8.73 -20.73 -6.26
CA TYR A 457 7.58 -20.32 -5.45
C TYR A 457 6.26 -20.81 -6.04
N VAL A 458 5.32 -21.16 -5.18
CA VAL A 458 3.96 -21.56 -5.57
C VAL A 458 2.93 -20.66 -4.92
N ILE A 459 2.13 -19.96 -5.71
CA ILE A 459 0.98 -19.18 -5.23
C ILE A 459 -0.26 -20.04 -5.38
N THR A 460 -0.80 -20.57 -4.28
CA THR A 460 -2.09 -21.26 -4.32
C THR A 460 -3.24 -20.28 -4.11
N LEU A 461 -4.26 -20.37 -4.96
CA LEU A 461 -5.49 -19.59 -4.90
C LEU A 461 -6.69 -20.52 -4.82
N ASP A 462 -7.68 -20.22 -3.97
CA ASP A 462 -8.97 -20.89 -4.07
C ASP A 462 -9.67 -20.52 -5.39
N THR A 463 -10.59 -21.37 -5.87
CA THR A 463 -11.35 -21.15 -7.11
C THR A 463 -12.04 -19.77 -7.16
N ASP A 464 -12.55 -19.30 -6.03
CA ASP A 464 -13.27 -18.03 -5.92
C ASP A 464 -12.36 -16.85 -5.55
N THR A 465 -11.06 -17.08 -5.37
CA THR A 465 -10.11 -16.03 -4.99
C THR A 465 -9.59 -15.29 -6.21
N GLN A 466 -9.73 -13.96 -6.18
CA GLN A 466 -9.17 -13.07 -7.19
C GLN A 466 -7.71 -12.75 -6.85
N LEU A 467 -6.88 -12.63 -7.89
CA LEU A 467 -5.50 -12.18 -7.76
C LEU A 467 -5.40 -10.76 -8.32
N PRO A 468 -5.31 -9.73 -7.46
CA PRO A 468 -5.22 -8.35 -7.91
C PRO A 468 -4.01 -8.12 -8.82
N ARG A 469 -4.07 -7.05 -9.64
CA ARG A 469 -3.00 -6.71 -10.56
C ARG A 469 -1.68 -6.45 -9.82
N GLY A 470 -0.61 -7.11 -10.27
CA GLY A 470 0.73 -6.98 -9.71
C GLY A 470 0.94 -7.63 -8.33
N ALA A 471 -0.08 -8.28 -7.75
CA ALA A 471 0.03 -8.90 -6.43
C ALA A 471 1.02 -10.08 -6.43
N ALA A 472 1.10 -10.84 -7.53
CA ALA A 472 2.06 -11.94 -7.65
C ALA A 472 3.51 -11.44 -7.49
N ARG A 473 3.89 -10.40 -8.25
CA ARG A 473 5.22 -9.79 -8.19
C ARG A 473 5.57 -9.31 -6.78
N GLN A 474 4.62 -8.70 -6.07
CA GLN A 474 4.83 -8.25 -4.69
C GLN A 474 5.05 -9.41 -3.71
N MET A 475 4.28 -10.50 -3.82
CA MET A 475 4.44 -11.67 -2.96
C MET A 475 5.78 -12.38 -3.21
N VAL A 476 6.15 -12.54 -4.48
CA VAL A 476 7.42 -13.15 -4.89
C VAL A 476 8.60 -12.27 -4.49
N GLY A 477 8.47 -10.94 -4.62
CA GLY A 477 9.44 -9.97 -4.14
C GLY A 477 9.66 -10.03 -2.63
N ALA A 478 8.59 -10.21 -1.85
CA ALA A 478 8.67 -10.39 -0.41
C ALA A 478 9.45 -11.67 -0.05
N LEU A 479 9.08 -12.82 -0.60
CA LEU A 479 9.77 -14.09 -0.30
C LEU A 479 11.20 -14.17 -0.86
N SER A 480 11.51 -13.41 -1.91
CA SER A 480 12.86 -13.37 -2.50
C SER A 480 13.86 -12.56 -1.66
N HIS A 481 13.37 -11.67 -0.79
CA HIS A 481 14.20 -10.82 0.06
C HIS A 481 15.04 -11.67 1.03
N PRO A 482 16.36 -11.42 1.19
CA PRO A 482 17.24 -12.26 2.02
C PRO A 482 16.75 -12.48 3.44
N LEU A 483 16.20 -11.45 4.09
CA LEU A 483 15.66 -11.54 5.44
C LEU A 483 14.42 -12.44 5.57
N ASN A 484 13.71 -12.70 4.49
CA ASN A 484 12.49 -13.51 4.51
C ASN A 484 12.75 -14.96 4.08
N ARG A 485 13.96 -15.28 3.59
CA ARG A 485 14.30 -16.64 3.13
C ARG A 485 14.24 -17.62 4.30
N ALA A 486 13.47 -18.70 4.12
CA ALA A 486 13.36 -19.77 5.10
C ALA A 486 14.71 -20.48 5.27
N GLN A 487 15.16 -20.61 6.51
CA GLN A 487 16.27 -21.49 6.88
C GLN A 487 15.71 -22.70 7.62
N TYR A 488 15.90 -23.87 7.02
CA TYR A 488 15.46 -25.13 7.58
C TYR A 488 16.54 -25.70 8.51
N ASP A 489 16.20 -25.90 9.78
CA ASP A 489 17.07 -26.54 10.76
C ASP A 489 16.85 -28.05 10.69
N THR A 490 17.86 -28.78 10.21
CA THR A 490 17.82 -30.25 10.06
C THR A 490 17.78 -30.98 11.40
N THR A 491 18.27 -30.36 12.48
CA THR A 491 18.26 -30.96 13.82
C THR A 491 16.89 -30.83 14.46
N LEU A 492 16.28 -29.64 14.35
CA LEU A 492 14.95 -29.36 14.90
C LEU A 492 13.81 -29.75 13.96
N GLN A 493 14.13 -30.17 12.73
CA GLN A 493 13.19 -30.54 11.66
C GLN A 493 12.13 -29.45 11.39
N ARG A 494 12.51 -28.17 11.50
CA ARG A 494 11.60 -27.02 11.33
C ARG A 494 12.32 -25.82 10.74
N VAL A 495 11.55 -24.92 10.14
CA VAL A 495 12.06 -23.59 9.77
C VAL A 495 12.33 -22.81 11.06
N SER A 496 13.61 -22.51 11.32
CA SER A 496 14.03 -21.75 12.51
C SER A 496 13.94 -20.24 12.30
N GLU A 497 14.06 -19.81 11.04
CA GLU A 497 14.25 -18.43 10.64
C GLU A 497 13.67 -18.16 9.24
N GLY A 498 13.16 -16.96 8.99
CA GLY A 498 12.48 -16.59 7.74
C GLY A 498 11.08 -17.22 7.60
N TYR A 499 10.56 -17.27 6.37
CA TYR A 499 9.19 -17.70 6.10
C TYR A 499 9.14 -18.70 4.93
N GLY A 500 8.66 -19.91 5.19
CA GLY A 500 8.33 -20.89 4.13
C GLY A 500 6.94 -20.67 3.52
N ILE A 501 6.07 -19.97 4.25
CA ILE A 501 4.68 -19.72 3.91
C ILE A 501 4.38 -18.24 4.12
N LEU A 502 3.93 -17.56 3.07
CA LEU A 502 3.44 -16.18 3.11
C LEU A 502 1.94 -16.18 2.86
N GLN A 503 1.17 -15.68 3.82
CA GLN A 503 -0.27 -15.46 3.67
C GLN A 503 -0.55 -13.95 3.66
N PRO A 504 -0.87 -13.35 2.50
CA PRO A 504 -1.30 -11.95 2.46
C PRO A 504 -2.67 -11.81 3.14
N ARG A 505 -2.95 -10.61 3.64
CA ARG A 505 -4.29 -10.26 4.15
C ARG A 505 -5.27 -10.25 2.97
N VAL A 506 -6.28 -11.11 3.03
CA VAL A 506 -7.33 -11.20 2.02
C VAL A 506 -8.54 -10.41 2.52
N ALA A 507 -9.01 -9.44 1.72
CA ALA A 507 -10.23 -8.69 2.01
C ALA A 507 -11.43 -9.35 1.31
N VAL A 508 -12.62 -9.21 1.90
CA VAL A 508 -13.86 -9.72 1.31
C VAL A 508 -14.24 -8.82 0.14
N SER A 509 -14.50 -9.40 -1.03
CA SER A 509 -14.98 -8.66 -2.19
C SER A 509 -16.40 -8.10 -1.93
N LEU A 510 -16.62 -6.84 -2.31
CA LEU A 510 -17.87 -6.08 -2.21
C LEU A 510 -19.17 -6.83 -2.64
N PRO A 511 -19.21 -7.77 -3.60
CA PRO A 511 -20.48 -8.40 -4.00
C PRO A 511 -21.02 -9.47 -3.04
N GLY A 512 -20.24 -9.90 -2.03
CA GLY A 512 -20.59 -11.05 -1.18
C GLY A 512 -21.40 -10.73 0.07
N THR A 513 -21.41 -9.47 0.52
CA THR A 513 -21.99 -9.03 1.80
C THR A 513 -23.52 -9.06 1.83
N ASN A 514 -24.18 -9.08 0.66
CA ASN A 514 -25.64 -9.09 0.55
C ASN A 514 -26.27 -10.49 0.40
N ARG A 515 -25.49 -11.58 0.40
CA ARG A 515 -26.02 -12.93 0.13
C ARG A 515 -26.69 -13.63 1.32
N SER A 516 -26.41 -13.24 2.57
CA SER A 516 -27.09 -13.83 3.74
C SER A 516 -27.07 -12.91 4.97
N ARG A 517 -28.03 -13.13 5.89
CA ARG A 517 -28.06 -12.45 7.21
C ARG A 517 -26.77 -12.65 8.00
N TYR A 518 -26.18 -13.84 7.92
CA TYR A 518 -24.88 -14.15 8.51
C TYR A 518 -23.75 -13.30 7.91
N ALA A 519 -23.69 -13.19 6.57
CA ALA A 519 -22.69 -12.36 5.89
C ALA A 519 -22.84 -10.86 6.19
N ARG A 520 -24.05 -10.42 6.57
CA ARG A 520 -24.32 -9.04 6.98
C ARG A 520 -23.92 -8.74 8.43
N MET A 521 -24.06 -9.70 9.34
CA MET A 521 -23.64 -9.56 10.75
C MET A 521 -22.13 -9.74 10.93
N PHE A 522 -21.49 -10.61 10.14
CA PHE A 522 -20.07 -10.96 10.26
C PHE A 522 -19.21 -10.45 9.08
N GLY A 523 -19.81 -9.72 8.15
CA GLY A 523 -19.08 -9.07 7.07
C GLY A 523 -18.31 -7.89 7.61
N ASN A 524 -16.97 -7.95 7.55
CA ASN A 524 -16.13 -6.77 7.76
C ASN A 524 -16.54 -5.65 6.79
N GLU A 525 -16.35 -4.39 7.17
CA GLU A 525 -16.60 -3.23 6.30
C GLU A 525 -15.98 -3.47 4.91
N PRO A 526 -16.79 -3.52 3.85
CA PRO A 526 -16.27 -3.65 2.51
C PRO A 526 -15.61 -2.33 2.09
N GLY A 527 -14.31 -2.37 1.76
CA GLY A 527 -13.58 -1.17 1.35
C GLY A 527 -12.09 -1.39 1.14
N ILE A 528 -11.42 -0.38 0.56
CA ILE A 528 -9.97 -0.30 0.44
C ILE A 528 -9.44 0.21 1.79
N ASP A 529 -8.95 -0.69 2.64
CA ASP A 529 -8.21 -0.31 3.85
C ASP A 529 -6.88 0.35 3.42
N PRO A 530 -6.64 1.64 3.71
CA PRO A 530 -5.43 2.35 3.29
C PRO A 530 -4.15 1.76 3.90
N LYS A 531 -4.27 0.89 4.91
CA LYS A 531 -3.15 0.21 5.56
C LYS A 531 -3.22 -1.30 5.29
N ALA A 532 -2.94 -1.67 4.04
CA ALA A 532 -2.60 -3.05 3.69
C ALA A 532 -1.21 -3.42 4.27
N SER A 533 -1.13 -3.61 5.58
CA SER A 533 -0.02 -4.30 6.24
C SER A 533 -0.39 -5.77 6.47
N THR A 534 0.61 -6.63 6.32
CA THR A 534 0.50 -8.08 6.49
C THR A 534 0.34 -8.40 7.98
N THR A 535 -0.89 -8.42 8.47
CA THR A 535 -1.22 -8.90 9.83
C THR A 535 -1.92 -10.24 9.78
N TRP A 536 -1.52 -11.14 10.68
CA TRP A 536 -2.17 -12.42 10.89
C TRP A 536 -3.44 -12.20 11.72
N THR A 537 -4.60 -12.57 11.17
CA THR A 537 -5.83 -12.78 11.93
C THR A 537 -6.33 -14.20 11.68
N PRO A 538 -6.82 -14.92 12.71
CA PRO A 538 -7.50 -16.18 12.50
C PRO A 538 -8.88 -15.86 11.92
N SER A 539 -9.06 -16.00 10.61
CA SER A 539 -10.36 -15.78 9.96
C SER A 539 -10.88 -17.02 9.24
N ASN A 540 -12.19 -17.22 9.38
CA ASN A 540 -12.94 -18.39 8.94
C ASN A 540 -12.94 -18.54 7.40
N GLY A 541 -12.15 -19.51 6.92
CA GLY A 541 -12.59 -20.51 5.93
C GLY A 541 -13.00 -20.13 4.50
N ARG A 542 -13.00 -18.85 4.04
CA ARG A 542 -13.60 -18.54 2.72
C ARG A 542 -12.74 -17.92 1.63
N SER A 543 -11.49 -17.54 1.86
CA SER A 543 -10.56 -17.21 0.77
C SER A 543 -9.12 -17.30 1.25
N ARG A 544 -8.29 -18.13 0.61
CA ARG A 544 -6.86 -18.26 0.93
C ARG A 544 -6.02 -17.99 -0.31
N ILE A 545 -5.15 -16.99 -0.19
CA ILE A 545 -3.94 -16.86 -1.00
C ILE A 545 -2.80 -17.32 -0.11
N VAL A 546 -2.00 -18.26 -0.59
CA VAL A 546 -0.80 -18.67 0.12
C VAL A 546 0.33 -18.78 -0.89
N CYS A 547 1.44 -18.08 -0.64
CA CYS A 547 2.67 -18.22 -1.40
C CYS A 547 3.62 -19.13 -0.60
N LEU A 548 4.05 -20.22 -1.22
CA LEU A 548 4.89 -21.26 -0.64
C LEU A 548 6.26 -21.22 -1.31
N THR A 549 7.30 -21.47 -0.52
CA THR A 549 8.64 -21.80 -1.05
C THR A 549 8.74 -23.32 -1.17
N ILE A 550 9.20 -23.80 -2.33
CA ILE A 550 9.40 -25.24 -2.60
C ILE A 550 10.65 -25.77 -1.91
#